data_AF-A0A7W1KYB3-F1
#
_entry.id   AF-A0A7W1KYB3-F1
#
_cell.length_a   1.000
_cell.length_b   1.000
_cell.length_c   1.000
_cell.angle_alpha   90.00
_cell.angle_beta   90.00
_cell.angle_gamma   90.00
#
_symmetry.space_group_name_H-M   'P 1'
#
loop_
_entity.id
_entity.type
_entity.pdbx_description
1 polymer ?
#
loop_
_entity_poly.entity_id
_entity_poly.type
_entity_poly.pdbx_seq_one_letter_code
_entity_poly.pdbx_strand_id
1 'polypeptide(L)'
;MSANLAATTDKKAIMRDKRAQGIAAMGLVTREGDRFRVATPTLRGRKSSYEVWRDDAGKVRCSCLEFEEQALADASFRREHILAVKHSLLARNTEAVTKQQAGALPVTSSDVTAATAQAEPNTNTNASEKRASKKALNVAERLVRSEREHTEAAETEDVDATTEETSNVRALAKHTDIKEQEMNKQKENTAVAQMPENEDTREIEAVAEPVASVVPLAFTNTLRALRQQVDPNFVKTREGWTDRSGNMHMVEYVEWHAVADILDRVTPTWSHSVRNITQIGDMVAVTAAIIIDGVTREGVGTGTAESEMGIKKAEHDALKRAAVKFGIARELYQRETEVIEKEGTTAQGQFPRDPLAKSMADLVTPKQLGMIRALAREAGVDVEEECQTVLRCKTDELSKRAASSFIDHLKGLHTEVAAGQMRRAS
;
A
#
# COMPACT_ATOMS: atom_id res chain seq x y z
N MET A 1 -18.67 22.79 -30.97
CA MET A 1 -17.92 21.50 -30.95
C MET A 1 -16.42 21.67 -30.61
N SER A 2 -15.80 22.83 -30.83
CA SER A 2 -14.36 23.05 -30.60
C SER A 2 -13.90 23.03 -29.12
N ALA A 3 -14.76 23.39 -28.16
CA ALA A 3 -14.38 23.41 -26.74
C ALA A 3 -14.15 21.99 -26.14
N ASN A 4 -14.86 20.98 -26.65
CA ASN A 4 -14.70 19.60 -26.16
C ASN A 4 -13.40 18.96 -26.64
N LEU A 5 -12.86 19.37 -27.80
CA LEU A 5 -11.59 18.87 -28.31
C LEU A 5 -10.41 19.34 -27.43
N ALA A 6 -10.38 20.63 -27.06
CA ALA A 6 -9.35 21.19 -26.19
C ALA A 6 -9.32 20.52 -24.79
N ALA A 7 -10.48 20.25 -24.20
CA ALA A 7 -10.55 19.58 -22.90
C ALA A 7 -10.03 18.13 -22.94
N THR A 8 -10.14 17.45 -24.09
CA THR A 8 -9.63 16.07 -24.24
C THR A 8 -8.13 16.00 -24.48
N THR A 9 -7.54 17.01 -25.15
CA THR A 9 -6.10 17.09 -25.37
C THR A 9 -5.35 17.32 -24.06
N ASP A 10 -5.92 18.12 -23.15
CA ASP A 10 -5.32 18.40 -21.84
C ASP A 10 -5.27 17.14 -20.95
N LYS A 11 -6.34 16.35 -20.91
CA LYS A 11 -6.36 15.09 -20.15
C LYS A 11 -5.30 14.10 -20.66
N LYS A 12 -5.13 14.00 -21.99
CA LYS A 12 -4.11 13.14 -22.59
C LYS A 12 -2.69 13.66 -22.28
N ALA A 13 -2.47 14.97 -22.28
CA ALA A 13 -1.19 15.57 -21.90
C ALA A 13 -0.85 15.28 -20.44
N ILE A 14 -1.80 15.45 -19.52
CA ILE A 14 -1.62 15.15 -18.09
C ILE A 14 -1.29 13.66 -17.88
N MET A 15 -1.99 12.75 -18.55
CA MET A 15 -1.71 11.31 -18.43
C MET A 15 -0.33 10.93 -18.98
N ARG A 16 0.11 11.57 -20.08
CA ARG A 16 1.46 11.37 -20.63
C ARG A 16 2.54 11.84 -19.66
N ASP A 17 2.36 13.00 -19.04
CA ASP A 17 3.33 13.52 -18.05
C ASP A 17 3.42 12.61 -16.81
N LYS A 18 2.28 12.17 -16.26
CA LYS A 18 2.26 11.20 -15.15
C LYS A 18 2.98 9.90 -15.48
N ARG A 19 2.79 9.38 -16.70
CA ARG A 19 3.50 8.18 -17.17
C ARG A 19 5.01 8.42 -17.28
N ALA A 20 5.41 9.57 -17.80
CA ALA A 20 6.80 9.97 -17.93
C ALA A 20 7.50 10.08 -16.57
N GLN A 21 6.83 10.67 -15.57
CA GLN A 21 7.32 10.73 -14.19
C GLN A 21 7.53 9.31 -13.62
N GLY A 22 6.58 8.40 -13.84
CA GLY A 22 6.72 7.00 -13.44
C GLY A 22 7.94 6.31 -14.07
N ILE A 23 8.17 6.51 -15.37
CA ILE A 23 9.35 5.95 -16.08
C ILE A 23 10.65 6.48 -15.47
N ALA A 24 10.73 7.78 -15.21
CA ALA A 24 11.90 8.40 -14.59
C ALA A 24 12.14 7.89 -13.17
N ALA A 25 11.09 7.80 -12.35
CA ALA A 25 11.16 7.32 -10.97
C ALA A 25 11.59 5.85 -10.85
N MET A 26 11.23 5.02 -11.84
CA MET A 26 11.68 3.62 -11.91
C MET A 26 13.13 3.45 -12.39
N GLY A 27 13.86 4.54 -12.67
CA GLY A 27 15.25 4.46 -13.13
C GLY A 27 15.39 3.87 -14.55
N LEU A 28 14.34 3.94 -15.37
CA LEU A 28 14.32 3.37 -16.72
C LEU A 28 14.89 4.30 -17.79
N VAL A 29 15.59 5.36 -17.39
CA VAL A 29 16.28 6.31 -18.27
C VAL A 29 17.77 6.16 -18.06
N THR A 30 18.47 5.77 -19.12
CA THR A 30 19.93 5.55 -19.12
C THR A 30 20.58 6.50 -20.12
N ARG A 31 21.74 7.07 -19.77
CA ARG A 31 22.49 7.97 -20.65
C ARG A 31 23.58 7.19 -21.37
N GLU A 32 23.55 7.24 -22.69
CA GLU A 32 24.51 6.61 -23.61
C GLU A 32 25.15 7.72 -24.46
N GLY A 33 26.19 8.37 -23.92
CA GLY A 33 26.84 9.54 -24.53
C GLY A 33 25.89 10.75 -24.62
N ASP A 34 25.61 11.18 -25.85
CA ASP A 34 24.70 12.29 -26.18
C ASP A 34 23.24 11.84 -26.39
N ARG A 35 22.99 10.53 -26.25
CA ARG A 35 21.66 9.94 -26.36
C ARG A 35 21.18 9.44 -25.01
N PHE A 36 19.86 9.36 -24.86
CA PHE A 36 19.21 8.74 -23.72
C PHE A 36 18.39 7.55 -24.18
N ARG A 37 18.62 6.38 -23.59
CA ARG A 37 17.79 5.19 -23.80
C ARG A 37 16.72 5.11 -22.71
N VAL A 38 15.46 5.06 -23.12
CA VAL A 38 14.28 5.05 -22.25
C VAL A 38 13.54 3.71 -22.42
N ALA A 39 13.49 2.90 -21.37
CA ALA A 39 12.75 1.63 -21.38
C ALA A 39 11.30 1.84 -20.88
N THR A 40 10.32 1.29 -21.60
CA THR A 40 8.91 1.33 -21.21
C THR A 40 8.48 -0.06 -20.70
N PRO A 41 7.93 -0.17 -19.47
CA PRO A 41 7.43 -1.44 -18.97
C PRO A 41 6.15 -1.82 -19.72
N THR A 42 6.12 -3.01 -20.32
CA THR A 42 4.90 -3.58 -20.91
C THR A 42 4.38 -4.70 -20.02
N LEU A 43 3.05 -4.89 -20.01
CA LEU A 43 2.35 -5.89 -19.19
C LEU A 43 2.76 -7.34 -19.48
N ARG A 44 3.47 -7.60 -20.60
CA ARG A 44 3.89 -8.96 -21.01
C ARG A 44 5.38 -9.23 -20.78
N GLY A 45 6.05 -8.42 -19.95
CA GLY A 45 7.49 -8.59 -19.65
C GLY A 45 8.44 -8.24 -20.79
N ARG A 46 7.94 -7.94 -22.00
CA ARG A 46 8.76 -7.41 -23.10
C ARG A 46 9.06 -5.94 -22.84
N LYS A 47 10.31 -5.61 -22.58
CA LYS A 47 10.74 -4.21 -22.48
C LYS A 47 10.96 -3.68 -23.88
N SER A 48 10.27 -2.59 -24.26
CA SER A 48 10.63 -1.81 -25.43
C SER A 48 11.50 -0.64 -24.99
N SER A 49 12.61 -0.40 -25.69
CA SER A 49 13.49 0.73 -25.46
C SER A 49 13.44 1.71 -26.64
N TYR A 50 13.42 3.00 -26.33
CA TYR A 50 13.43 4.08 -27.31
C TYR A 50 14.59 5.02 -27.02
N GLU A 51 15.17 5.60 -28.07
CA GLU A 51 16.23 6.59 -27.94
C GLU A 51 15.64 7.99 -27.98
N VAL A 52 16.22 8.90 -27.19
CA VAL A 52 15.93 10.32 -27.17
C VAL A 52 17.25 11.07 -27.31
N TRP A 53 17.35 11.95 -28.32
CA TRP A 53 18.57 12.70 -28.62
C TRP A 53 18.24 14.10 -29.13
N ARG A 54 19.25 14.94 -29.31
CA ARG A 54 19.12 16.22 -30.03
C ARG A 54 19.69 16.04 -31.43
N ASP A 55 18.97 16.51 -32.43
CA ASP A 55 19.50 16.57 -33.80
C ASP A 55 20.51 17.73 -33.96
N ASP A 56 21.11 17.83 -35.14
CA ASP A 56 22.12 18.87 -35.45
C ASP A 56 21.56 20.29 -35.34
N ALA A 57 20.23 20.46 -35.43
CA ALA A 57 19.54 21.72 -35.22
C ALA A 57 19.22 21.98 -33.73
N GLY A 58 19.66 21.11 -32.82
CA GLY A 58 19.41 21.19 -31.38
C GLY A 58 17.99 20.79 -30.95
N LYS A 59 17.15 20.31 -31.88
CA LYS A 59 15.77 19.91 -31.62
C LYS A 59 15.74 18.50 -31.03
N VAL A 60 14.93 18.32 -29.99
CA VAL A 60 14.80 17.01 -29.32
C VAL A 60 13.98 16.05 -30.18
N ARG A 61 14.53 14.85 -30.41
CA ARG A 61 13.95 13.76 -31.20
C ARG A 61 13.76 12.51 -30.35
N CYS A 62 12.83 11.64 -30.77
CA CYS A 62 12.62 10.33 -30.16
C CYS A 62 12.38 9.28 -31.24
N SER A 63 12.95 8.08 -31.10
CA SER A 63 12.90 6.98 -32.09
C SER A 63 11.57 6.21 -32.14
N CYS A 64 10.50 6.77 -31.57
CA CYS A 64 9.24 6.06 -31.42
C CYS A 64 8.23 6.55 -32.46
N LEU A 65 7.48 5.62 -33.06
CA LEU A 65 6.58 5.90 -34.20
C LEU A 65 5.56 7.03 -33.90
N GLU A 66 4.96 7.03 -32.71
CA GLU A 66 3.98 8.06 -32.34
C GLU A 66 4.57 9.48 -32.33
N PHE A 67 5.86 9.63 -31.98
CA PHE A 67 6.51 10.94 -32.04
C PHE A 67 6.74 11.38 -33.48
N GLU A 68 7.17 10.48 -34.36
CA GLU A 68 7.37 10.79 -35.78
C GLU A 68 6.06 11.24 -36.44
N GLU A 69 4.96 10.56 -36.14
CA GLU A 69 3.63 10.91 -36.66
C GLU A 69 3.13 12.27 -36.13
N GLN A 70 3.18 12.48 -34.81
CA GLN A 70 2.58 13.66 -34.19
C GLN A 70 3.46 14.91 -34.29
N ALA A 71 4.79 14.77 -34.36
CA ALA A 71 5.70 15.91 -34.47
C ALA A 71 5.60 16.64 -35.83
N LEU A 72 5.05 15.98 -36.85
CA LEU A 72 4.73 16.61 -38.14
C LEU A 72 3.50 17.51 -38.04
N ALA A 73 2.50 17.12 -37.24
CA ALA A 73 1.29 17.90 -37.04
C ALA A 73 1.47 19.02 -36.00
N ASP A 74 2.25 18.76 -34.94
CA ASP A 74 2.48 19.69 -33.83
C ASP A 74 3.96 19.70 -33.41
N ALA A 75 4.65 20.79 -33.72
CA ALA A 75 6.06 20.97 -33.35
C ALA A 75 6.29 21.05 -31.83
N SER A 76 5.25 21.40 -31.06
CA SER A 76 5.28 21.46 -29.60
C SER A 76 5.04 20.10 -28.94
N PHE A 77 4.64 19.08 -29.71
CA PHE A 77 4.39 17.75 -29.18
C PHE A 77 5.62 17.17 -28.48
N ARG A 78 5.40 16.65 -27.28
CA ARG A 78 6.38 15.94 -26.46
C ARG A 78 5.78 14.63 -26.00
N ARG A 79 6.36 13.52 -26.43
CA ARG A 79 5.94 12.19 -26.01
C ARG A 79 6.46 11.88 -24.58
N GLU A 80 5.85 10.90 -23.91
CA GLU A 80 6.25 10.44 -22.58
C GLU A 80 7.75 10.11 -22.45
N HIS A 81 8.42 9.61 -23.48
CA HIS A 81 9.86 9.31 -23.42
C HIS A 81 10.72 10.57 -23.29
N ILE A 82 10.37 11.64 -24.02
CA ILE A 82 11.08 12.93 -23.95
C ILE A 82 10.86 13.56 -22.57
N LEU A 83 9.62 13.50 -22.07
CA LEU A 83 9.28 14.00 -20.74
C LEU A 83 9.99 13.19 -19.64
N ALA A 84 10.17 11.87 -19.82
CA ALA A 84 10.87 11.03 -18.85
C ALA A 84 12.35 11.42 -18.73
N VAL A 85 13.02 11.72 -19.85
CA VAL A 85 14.39 12.25 -19.84
C VAL A 85 14.45 13.59 -19.11
N LYS A 86 13.49 14.50 -19.38
CA LYS A 86 13.40 15.78 -18.66
C LYS A 86 13.30 15.57 -17.14
N HIS A 87 12.39 14.71 -16.69
CA HIS A 87 12.19 14.42 -15.27
C HIS A 87 13.42 13.76 -14.62
N SER A 88 14.09 12.84 -15.33
CA SER A 88 15.32 12.20 -14.85
C SER A 88 16.48 13.20 -14.68
N LEU A 89 16.63 14.15 -15.61
CA LEU A 89 17.65 15.20 -15.50
C LEU A 89 17.36 16.17 -14.34
N LEU A 90 16.10 16.53 -14.13
CA LEU A 90 15.69 17.36 -12.99
C LEU A 90 16.01 16.66 -11.66
N ALA A 91 15.68 15.37 -11.53
CA ALA A 91 15.96 14.58 -10.34
C ALA A 91 17.47 14.50 -10.03
N ARG A 92 18.31 14.26 -11.05
CA ARG A 92 19.77 14.23 -10.89
C ARG A 92 20.35 15.57 -10.45
N ASN A 93 19.83 16.67 -10.99
CA ASN A 93 20.26 18.01 -10.60
C ASN A 93 19.88 18.31 -9.14
N THR A 94 18.68 17.91 -8.70
CA THR A 94 18.28 18.08 -7.30
C THR A 94 19.14 17.25 -6.34
N GLU A 95 19.48 16.00 -6.69
CA GLU A 95 20.37 15.16 -5.89
C GLU A 95 21.78 15.74 -5.76
N ALA A 96 22.32 16.31 -6.85
CA ALA A 96 23.64 16.94 -6.83
C ALA A 96 23.67 18.18 -5.91
N VAL A 97 22.61 19.01 -5.94
CA VAL A 97 22.49 20.18 -5.06
C VAL A 97 22.37 19.77 -3.59
N THR A 98 21.55 18.76 -3.28
CA THR A 98 21.41 18.26 -1.90
C THR A 98 22.71 17.66 -1.38
N LYS A 99 23.47 16.94 -2.21
CA LYS A 99 24.80 16.40 -1.82
C LYS A 99 25.83 17.50 -1.58
N GLN A 100 25.80 18.59 -2.34
CA GLN A 100 26.70 19.73 -2.13
C GLN A 100 26.39 20.48 -0.83
N GLN A 101 25.12 20.61 -0.45
CA GLN A 101 24.73 21.26 0.80
C GLN A 101 25.03 20.41 2.05
N ALA A 102 24.96 19.08 1.94
CA ALA A 102 25.31 18.18 3.04
C ALA A 102 26.82 18.08 3.33
N GLY A 103 27.68 18.50 2.39
CA GLY A 103 29.15 18.48 2.53
C GLY A 103 29.75 19.74 3.18
N ALA A 104 28.96 20.79 3.39
CA ALA A 104 29.41 22.01 4.06
C ALA A 104 29.16 21.88 5.57
N LEU A 105 30.18 21.44 6.31
CA LEU A 105 30.19 21.53 7.78
C LEU A 105 30.03 23.00 8.20
N PRO A 106 29.19 23.33 9.20
CA PRO A 106 29.06 24.68 9.70
C PRO A 106 30.33 25.04 10.46
N VAL A 107 31.14 25.93 9.89
CA VAL A 107 32.21 26.59 10.64
C VAL A 107 31.55 27.52 11.64
N THR A 108 31.59 27.12 12.91
CA THR A 108 31.21 27.95 14.05
C THR A 108 32.22 29.08 14.19
N SER A 109 31.82 30.30 13.83
CA SER A 109 32.50 31.52 14.26
C SER A 109 31.52 32.37 15.07
N SER A 110 31.70 32.32 16.38
CA SER A 110 31.23 33.33 17.32
C SER A 110 32.18 34.53 17.22
N ASP A 111 31.69 35.72 16.88
CA ASP A 111 31.73 36.84 17.83
C ASP A 111 30.90 38.07 17.40
N VAL A 112 30.51 38.77 18.46
CA VAL A 112 29.56 39.87 18.63
C VAL A 112 29.93 41.18 17.91
N THR A 113 28.95 41.92 17.37
CA THR A 113 28.71 43.34 17.75
C THR A 113 27.41 43.92 17.17
N ALA A 114 26.77 44.74 18.02
CA ALA A 114 25.46 45.36 17.87
C ALA A 114 25.49 46.67 17.07
N ALA A 115 24.38 46.99 16.38
CA ALA A 115 23.93 48.37 16.14
C ALA A 115 22.45 48.41 15.70
N THR A 116 21.61 48.88 16.63
CA THR A 116 20.45 49.78 16.53
C THR A 116 19.97 50.25 15.14
N ALA A 117 18.66 50.11 14.85
CA ALA A 117 17.69 51.24 14.77
C ALA A 117 16.47 50.99 13.85
N GLN A 118 15.32 51.41 14.37
CA GLN A 118 14.10 51.92 13.70
C GLN A 118 13.06 50.93 13.14
N ALA A 119 12.00 50.80 13.95
CA ALA A 119 10.66 50.41 13.56
C ALA A 119 9.82 51.67 13.28
N GLU A 120 8.94 51.60 12.28
CA GLU A 120 7.70 52.37 12.21
C GLU A 120 6.50 51.42 11.97
N PRO A 121 5.31 51.74 12.51
CA PRO A 121 4.19 50.81 12.61
C PRO A 121 3.21 51.00 11.45
N ASN A 122 2.68 49.89 10.92
CA ASN A 122 1.46 49.93 10.10
C ASN A 122 0.33 49.17 10.79
N THR A 123 -0.67 49.97 11.15
CA THR A 123 -1.97 49.61 11.69
C THR A 123 -2.84 49.04 10.56
N ASN A 124 -3.44 47.86 10.78
CA ASN A 124 -4.78 47.61 10.27
C ASN A 124 -5.52 46.54 11.08
N THR A 125 -6.32 47.00 12.03
CA THR A 125 -7.41 46.28 12.68
C THR A 125 -8.69 46.47 11.85
N ASN A 126 -9.34 45.39 11.41
CA ASN A 126 -10.75 45.12 11.73
C ASN A 126 -11.34 43.91 10.99
N ALA A 127 -12.36 43.35 11.66
CA ALA A 127 -13.43 42.48 11.16
C ALA A 127 -13.18 40.96 11.15
N SER A 128 -13.63 40.27 12.21
CA SER A 128 -14.83 39.41 12.14
C SER A 128 -14.98 38.57 13.43
N GLU A 129 -15.42 39.21 14.51
CA GLU A 129 -16.04 38.53 15.64
C GLU A 129 -17.55 38.45 15.39
N LYS A 130 -18.04 37.29 14.94
CA LYS A 130 -19.43 36.80 15.16
C LYS A 130 -19.63 35.44 14.49
N ARG A 131 -19.02 34.39 15.04
CA ARG A 131 -19.47 32.99 14.82
C ARG A 131 -18.97 31.94 15.82
N ALA A 132 -18.44 32.35 16.97
CA ALA A 132 -17.85 31.43 17.95
C ALA A 132 -18.85 30.81 18.96
N SER A 133 -20.09 31.32 19.07
CA SER A 133 -20.95 31.01 20.23
C SER A 133 -21.88 29.80 20.07
N LYS A 134 -21.83 29.04 18.97
CA LYS A 134 -22.65 27.82 18.77
C LYS A 134 -21.86 26.51 18.65
N LYS A 135 -20.52 26.56 18.65
CA LYS A 135 -19.67 25.35 18.57
C LYS A 135 -19.19 24.86 19.94
N ALA A 136 -19.39 25.63 21.01
CA ALA A 136 -18.98 25.27 22.36
C ALA A 136 -19.91 24.29 23.08
N LEU A 137 -21.20 24.18 22.69
CA LEU A 137 -22.13 23.25 23.35
C LEU A 137 -21.96 21.78 22.91
N ASN A 138 -21.57 21.52 21.65
CA ASN A 138 -21.42 20.14 21.14
C ASN A 138 -20.06 19.49 21.48
N VAL A 139 -19.12 20.25 22.04
CA VAL A 139 -17.79 19.72 22.46
C VAL A 139 -17.83 19.24 23.91
N ALA A 140 -18.62 19.87 24.78
CA ALA A 140 -18.79 19.44 26.17
C ALA A 140 -19.51 18.09 26.29
N GLU A 141 -20.49 17.81 25.43
CA GLU A 141 -21.25 16.56 25.48
C GLU A 141 -20.47 15.35 24.93
N ARG A 142 -19.39 15.59 24.17
CA ARG A 142 -18.51 14.54 23.62
C ARG A 142 -17.33 14.18 24.53
N LEU A 143 -16.93 15.09 25.44
CA LEU A 143 -15.89 14.86 26.45
C LEU A 143 -16.39 14.06 27.65
N VAL A 144 -17.66 14.22 28.03
CA VAL A 144 -18.29 13.42 29.12
C VAL A 144 -18.45 11.94 28.73
N ARG A 145 -18.40 11.61 27.43
CA ARG A 145 -18.47 10.21 26.95
C ARG A 145 -17.12 9.50 26.92
N SER A 146 -15.99 10.23 26.82
CA SER A 146 -14.65 9.62 26.82
C SER A 146 -14.05 9.42 28.22
N GLU A 147 -14.55 10.14 29.24
CA GLU A 147 -14.11 9.96 30.63
C GLU A 147 -14.82 8.79 31.35
N ARG A 148 -15.84 8.18 30.73
CA ARG A 148 -16.60 7.05 31.30
C ARG A 148 -16.05 5.67 30.92
N GLU A 149 -15.01 5.59 30.09
CA GLU A 149 -14.39 4.33 29.65
C GLU A 149 -13.07 4.00 30.39
N HIS A 150 -12.68 4.79 31.41
CA HIS A 150 -11.43 4.57 32.16
C HIS A 150 -11.57 4.53 33.70
N THR A 151 -12.78 4.33 34.23
CA THR A 151 -13.03 4.15 35.69
C THR A 151 -13.87 2.92 35.99
N GLU A 152 -13.46 1.75 35.49
CA GLU A 152 -13.93 0.44 35.96
C GLU A 152 -12.75 -0.56 35.92
N ALA A 153 -11.74 -0.34 36.77
CA ALA A 153 -10.68 -1.33 37.05
C ALA A 153 -9.96 -1.04 38.38
N ALA A 154 -10.70 -0.62 39.41
CA ALA A 154 -10.17 -0.57 40.76
C ALA A 154 -11.30 -0.89 41.76
N GLU A 155 -11.09 -1.99 42.48
CA GLU A 155 -11.67 -2.41 43.77
C GLU A 155 -12.39 -3.77 43.77
N THR A 156 -12.18 -4.48 44.88
CA THR A 156 -12.47 -5.90 45.24
C THR A 156 -11.34 -6.86 44.85
N GLU A 157 -10.62 -7.55 45.74
CA GLU A 157 -10.89 -7.97 47.13
C GLU A 157 -9.60 -8.04 47.97
N ASP A 158 -9.75 -7.80 49.27
CA ASP A 158 -8.82 -8.13 50.36
C ASP A 158 -9.38 -9.34 51.15
N VAL A 159 -8.46 -10.04 51.84
CA VAL A 159 -8.64 -11.07 52.90
C VAL A 159 -8.77 -12.54 52.44
N ASP A 160 -7.69 -13.33 52.57
CA ASP A 160 -7.47 -14.12 53.80
C ASP A 160 -6.03 -14.62 53.93
N ALA A 161 -5.57 -14.64 55.18
CA ALA A 161 -4.25 -15.01 55.61
C ALA A 161 -4.15 -16.53 55.88
N THR A 162 -3.00 -17.14 55.63
CA THR A 162 -2.38 -18.07 56.60
C THR A 162 -0.91 -18.33 56.26
N THR A 163 -0.10 -18.09 57.28
CA THR A 163 1.27 -18.50 57.59
C THR A 163 1.71 -19.89 57.08
N GLU A 164 2.96 -20.03 56.62
CA GLU A 164 4.04 -20.60 57.44
C GLU A 164 5.44 -20.48 56.80
N GLU A 165 6.41 -20.48 57.70
CA GLU A 165 7.84 -20.24 57.54
C GLU A 165 8.55 -21.34 56.73
N THR A 166 9.65 -20.99 56.06
CA THR A 166 10.98 -21.48 56.46
C THR A 166 12.09 -20.84 55.61
N SER A 167 13.04 -20.30 56.35
CA SER A 167 14.34 -19.83 55.91
C SER A 167 15.23 -21.01 55.47
N ASN A 168 16.08 -20.80 54.47
CA ASN A 168 17.41 -21.38 54.55
C ASN A 168 18.47 -20.62 53.74
N VAL A 169 19.46 -20.19 54.51
CA VAL A 169 20.74 -19.60 54.16
C VAL A 169 21.60 -20.61 53.39
N ARG A 170 22.23 -20.22 52.27
CA ARG A 170 23.60 -20.67 51.98
C ARG A 170 24.34 -19.80 50.96
N ALA A 171 25.32 -19.05 51.47
CA ALA A 171 26.45 -18.54 50.70
C ALA A 171 27.47 -19.68 50.45
N LEU A 172 28.08 -19.71 49.26
CA LEU A 172 29.38 -20.31 48.85
C LEU A 172 29.37 -20.29 47.31
N ALA A 173 30.39 -19.99 46.51
CA ALA A 173 31.80 -19.70 46.72
C ALA A 173 32.35 -19.01 45.44
N LYS A 174 33.50 -18.35 45.59
CA LYS A 174 34.33 -17.76 44.53
C LYS A 174 35.09 -18.88 43.77
N HIS A 175 35.23 -18.76 42.45
CA HIS A 175 36.24 -19.45 41.63
C HIS A 175 36.37 -18.69 40.29
N THR A 176 37.28 -17.71 40.21
CA THR A 176 38.58 -17.72 39.51
C THR A 176 38.57 -18.14 38.04
N ASP A 177 38.96 -17.14 37.23
CA ASP A 177 39.60 -17.18 35.92
C ASP A 177 40.57 -18.35 35.73
N ILE A 178 40.58 -18.89 34.50
CA ILE A 178 41.71 -19.32 33.65
C ILE A 178 41.08 -20.17 32.55
N LYS A 179 40.67 -19.55 31.44
CA LYS A 179 40.45 -20.21 30.13
C LYS A 179 40.19 -19.30 28.93
N GLU A 180 40.31 -17.98 29.08
CA GLU A 180 39.96 -17.02 28.02
C GLU A 180 41.17 -16.34 27.34
N GLN A 181 42.38 -16.88 27.50
CA GLN A 181 43.62 -16.29 26.93
C GLN A 181 44.45 -17.22 26.02
N GLU A 182 43.87 -18.30 25.48
CA GLU A 182 44.62 -19.25 24.63
C GLU A 182 44.14 -19.39 23.16
N MET A 183 43.10 -18.68 22.71
CA MET A 183 42.63 -18.80 21.31
C MET A 183 42.97 -17.64 20.36
N ASN A 184 43.77 -16.65 20.79
CA ASN A 184 44.08 -15.48 19.95
C ASN A 184 45.52 -15.42 19.41
N LYS A 185 46.23 -16.55 19.31
CA LYS A 185 47.65 -16.58 18.89
C LYS A 185 47.98 -17.44 17.66
N GLN A 186 47.00 -17.70 16.78
CA GLN A 186 47.18 -18.57 15.61
C GLN A 186 46.68 -18.00 14.26
N LYS A 187 46.59 -16.67 14.09
CA LYS A 187 46.21 -16.07 12.78
C LYS A 187 47.10 -14.93 12.27
N GLU A 188 48.31 -14.78 12.80
CA GLU A 188 49.34 -13.91 12.21
C GLU A 188 50.60 -14.73 11.93
N ASN A 189 50.61 -15.42 10.79
CA ASN A 189 51.81 -15.83 10.07
C ASN A 189 51.37 -16.52 8.78
N THR A 190 51.29 -15.78 7.69
CA THR A 190 51.75 -16.21 6.34
C THR A 190 51.66 -15.00 5.43
N ALA A 191 52.79 -14.36 5.20
CA ALA A 191 52.98 -13.40 4.14
C ALA A 191 54.27 -13.76 3.38
N VAL A 192 54.15 -13.78 2.05
CA VAL A 192 55.18 -13.50 1.02
C VAL A 192 56.19 -14.59 0.64
N ALA A 193 56.06 -15.08 -0.61
CA ALA A 193 57.04 -15.06 -1.72
C ALA A 193 56.49 -15.94 -2.86
N GLN A 194 56.60 -15.72 -4.17
CA GLN A 194 57.14 -14.69 -5.09
C GLN A 194 56.57 -15.05 -6.50
N MET A 195 56.52 -14.09 -7.43
CA MET A 195 56.05 -14.21 -8.82
C MET A 195 57.03 -15.02 -9.72
N PRO A 196 56.71 -15.34 -11.00
CA PRO A 196 56.75 -14.35 -12.09
C PRO A 196 55.63 -14.44 -13.16
N GLU A 197 55.66 -13.38 -13.97
CA GLU A 197 54.88 -12.92 -15.13
C GLU A 197 54.52 -13.97 -16.20
N ASN A 198 53.34 -13.78 -16.82
CA ASN A 198 53.17 -13.85 -18.28
C ASN A 198 51.84 -13.21 -18.73
N GLU A 199 51.95 -12.32 -19.70
CA GLU A 199 50.87 -11.69 -20.48
C GLU A 199 50.15 -12.75 -21.34
N ASP A 200 48.81 -12.72 -21.39
CA ASP A 200 48.10 -12.71 -22.68
C ASP A 200 46.59 -12.46 -22.50
N THR A 201 46.14 -11.41 -23.20
CA THR A 201 44.84 -10.77 -23.12
C THR A 201 43.92 -11.32 -24.20
N ARG A 202 42.83 -12.02 -23.84
CA ARG A 202 41.64 -12.18 -24.71
C ARG A 202 40.36 -12.15 -23.89
N GLU A 203 39.68 -11.00 -23.96
CA GLU A 203 38.35 -10.77 -23.42
C GLU A 203 37.32 -11.55 -24.23
N ILE A 204 36.63 -12.50 -23.57
CA ILE A 204 35.35 -13.03 -24.02
C ILE A 204 34.31 -12.47 -23.04
N GLU A 205 33.55 -11.49 -23.51
CA GLU A 205 32.38 -10.93 -22.83
C GLU A 205 31.28 -12.00 -22.74
N ALA A 206 31.30 -12.77 -21.66
CA ALA A 206 30.22 -13.66 -21.29
C ALA A 206 29.11 -12.85 -20.62
N VAL A 207 27.98 -12.77 -21.32
CA VAL A 207 26.70 -12.21 -20.86
C VAL A 207 26.30 -12.86 -19.53
N ALA A 208 26.42 -12.12 -18.44
CA ALA A 208 25.95 -12.54 -17.12
C ALA A 208 24.41 -12.57 -17.10
N GLU A 209 23.85 -13.78 -17.11
CA GLU A 209 22.44 -14.00 -16.80
C GLU A 209 22.11 -13.58 -15.35
N PRO A 210 20.87 -13.15 -15.06
CA PRO A 210 20.49 -12.76 -13.71
C PRO A 210 20.51 -13.98 -12.79
N VAL A 211 21.56 -14.07 -11.97
CA VAL A 211 21.68 -15.07 -10.91
C VAL A 211 20.49 -14.87 -9.98
N ALA A 212 19.52 -15.79 -10.01
CA ALA A 212 18.44 -15.84 -9.04
C ALA A 212 19.09 -15.81 -7.65
N SER A 213 18.76 -14.81 -6.83
CA SER A 213 19.31 -14.71 -5.48
C SER A 213 18.95 -15.99 -4.72
N VAL A 214 19.93 -16.86 -4.57
CA VAL A 214 19.80 -18.10 -3.80
C VAL A 214 19.56 -17.66 -2.37
N VAL A 215 18.30 -17.66 -1.97
CA VAL A 215 17.89 -17.34 -0.61
C VAL A 215 18.54 -18.38 0.31
N PRO A 216 19.38 -17.97 1.28
CA PRO A 216 20.03 -18.91 2.19
C PRO A 216 18.99 -19.83 2.87
N LEU A 217 19.28 -21.13 2.95
CA LEU A 217 18.39 -22.12 3.58
C LEU A 217 17.96 -21.70 5.00
N ALA A 218 18.84 -21.00 5.73
CA ALA A 218 18.54 -20.42 7.04
C ALA A 218 17.32 -19.48 7.02
N PHE A 219 17.23 -18.59 6.02
CA PHE A 219 16.11 -17.65 5.90
C PHE A 219 14.79 -18.36 5.58
N THR A 220 14.83 -19.49 4.86
CA THR A 220 13.60 -20.26 4.59
C THR A 220 13.02 -20.89 5.85
N ASN A 221 13.87 -21.31 6.79
CA ASN A 221 13.45 -21.82 8.10
C ASN A 221 12.88 -20.70 8.97
N THR A 222 13.52 -19.54 8.96
CA THR A 222 13.00 -18.30 9.58
C THR A 222 11.59 -17.97 9.08
N LEU A 223 11.39 -17.92 7.75
CA LEU A 223 10.07 -17.66 7.17
C LEU A 223 9.05 -18.74 7.53
N ARG A 224 9.46 -20.00 7.69
CA ARG A 224 8.57 -21.08 8.11
C ARG A 224 8.12 -20.88 9.56
N ALA A 225 9.02 -20.48 10.44
CA ALA A 225 8.70 -20.17 11.84
C ALA A 225 7.77 -18.94 11.95
N LEU A 226 8.05 -17.87 11.19
CA LEU A 226 7.21 -16.67 11.16
C LEU A 226 5.80 -16.89 10.56
N ARG A 227 5.59 -17.98 9.81
CA ARG A 227 4.30 -18.38 9.25
C ARG A 227 3.46 -19.26 10.17
N GLN A 228 3.97 -19.63 11.35
CA GLN A 228 3.18 -20.36 12.32
C GLN A 228 1.99 -19.52 12.78
N GLN A 229 0.86 -20.16 13.03
CA GLN A 229 -0.35 -19.48 13.49
C GLN A 229 -0.06 -18.76 14.80
N VAL A 230 -0.58 -17.53 14.92
CA VAL A 230 -0.46 -16.75 16.16
C VAL A 230 -1.32 -17.39 17.24
N ASP A 231 -0.82 -17.43 18.47
CA ASP A 231 -1.59 -17.91 19.62
C ASP A 231 -2.88 -17.07 19.76
N PRO A 232 -4.06 -17.70 19.83
CA PRO A 232 -5.35 -17.02 19.98
C PRO A 232 -5.39 -15.99 21.11
N ASN A 233 -4.58 -16.14 22.17
CA ASN A 233 -4.52 -15.19 23.28
C ASN A 233 -4.01 -13.80 22.88
N PHE A 234 -3.22 -13.70 21.79
CA PHE A 234 -2.77 -12.41 21.27
C PHE A 234 -3.73 -11.80 20.24
N VAL A 235 -4.75 -12.54 19.84
CA VAL A 235 -5.76 -12.09 18.88
C VAL A 235 -6.85 -11.34 19.64
N LYS A 236 -6.95 -10.03 19.39
CA LYS A 236 -8.00 -9.17 19.93
C LYS A 236 -9.05 -8.91 18.86
N THR A 237 -10.25 -8.58 19.30
CA THR A 237 -11.34 -8.25 18.38
C THR A 237 -11.75 -6.80 18.59
N ARG A 238 -12.00 -6.06 17.51
CA ARG A 238 -12.54 -4.70 17.55
C ARG A 238 -13.64 -4.51 16.53
N GLU A 239 -14.41 -3.45 16.71
CA GLU A 239 -15.33 -2.97 15.69
C GLU A 239 -14.53 -2.57 14.44
N GLY A 240 -14.77 -3.27 13.34
CA GLY A 240 -14.07 -3.05 12.08
C GLY A 240 -14.83 -2.11 11.17
N TRP A 241 -15.75 -2.67 10.40
CA TRP A 241 -16.54 -1.92 9.42
C TRP A 241 -18.03 -2.13 9.67
N THR A 242 -18.82 -1.11 9.37
CA THR A 242 -20.27 -1.20 9.39
C THR A 242 -20.75 -1.41 7.96
N ASP A 243 -21.53 -2.47 7.73
CA ASP A 243 -22.15 -2.71 6.45
C ASP A 243 -23.21 -1.63 6.14
N ARG A 244 -23.59 -1.49 4.87
CA ARG A 244 -24.68 -0.60 4.43
C ARG A 244 -26.01 -0.92 5.11
N SER A 245 -26.16 -2.12 5.65
CA SER A 245 -27.29 -2.56 6.47
C SER A 245 -27.31 -1.99 7.89
N GLY A 246 -26.23 -1.33 8.33
CA GLY A 246 -26.05 -0.89 9.72
C GLY A 246 -25.49 -1.97 10.64
N ASN A 247 -25.18 -3.17 10.12
CA ASN A 247 -24.58 -4.25 10.91
C ASN A 247 -23.10 -3.98 11.14
N MET A 248 -22.63 -4.15 12.38
CA MET A 248 -21.23 -3.95 12.76
C MET A 248 -20.47 -5.27 12.62
N HIS A 249 -19.44 -5.28 11.77
CA HIS A 249 -18.57 -6.43 11.58
C HIS A 249 -17.36 -6.31 12.50
N MET A 250 -17.17 -7.33 13.32
CA MET A 250 -16.02 -7.44 14.21
C MET A 250 -14.80 -7.92 13.42
N VAL A 251 -13.67 -7.24 13.61
CA VAL A 251 -12.40 -7.54 12.95
C VAL A 251 -11.39 -7.97 14.00
N GLU A 252 -10.81 -9.15 13.76
CA GLU A 252 -9.71 -9.69 14.54
C GLU A 252 -8.40 -8.98 14.18
N TYR A 253 -7.58 -8.67 15.18
CA TYR A 253 -6.29 -8.02 14.99
C TYR A 253 -5.30 -8.44 16.07
N VAL A 254 -4.01 -8.31 15.75
CA VAL A 254 -2.91 -8.46 16.73
C VAL A 254 -2.39 -7.07 17.10
N GLU A 255 -2.02 -6.91 18.36
CA GLU A 255 -1.34 -5.71 18.86
C GLU A 255 0.10 -5.63 18.38
N TRP A 256 0.64 -4.43 18.28
CA TRP A 256 1.98 -4.24 17.72
C TRP A 256 3.08 -4.86 18.60
N HIS A 257 2.93 -4.83 19.93
CA HIS A 257 3.88 -5.43 20.87
C HIS A 257 4.00 -6.94 20.66
N ALA A 258 2.86 -7.65 20.51
CA ALA A 258 2.88 -9.09 20.25
C ALA A 258 3.58 -9.44 18.92
N VAL A 259 3.47 -8.58 17.91
CA VAL A 259 4.22 -8.74 16.64
C VAL A 259 5.73 -8.54 16.87
N ALA A 260 6.12 -7.55 17.68
CA ALA A 260 7.52 -7.33 18.05
C ALA A 260 8.08 -8.51 18.87
N ASP A 261 7.34 -9.00 19.86
CA ASP A 261 7.74 -10.15 20.69
C ASP A 261 7.96 -11.42 19.86
N ILE A 262 7.11 -11.65 18.84
CA ILE A 262 7.29 -12.76 17.89
C ILE A 262 8.57 -12.56 17.07
N LEU A 263 8.83 -11.35 16.59
CA LEU A 263 10.04 -11.02 15.83
C LEU A 263 11.30 -11.17 16.68
N ASP A 264 11.29 -10.71 17.93
CA ASP A 264 12.41 -10.85 18.87
C ASP A 264 12.72 -12.31 19.17
N ARG A 265 11.68 -13.13 19.37
CA ARG A 265 11.83 -14.57 19.66
C ARG A 265 12.33 -15.38 18.47
N VAL A 266 11.84 -15.10 17.26
CA VAL A 266 12.13 -15.92 16.06
C VAL A 266 13.35 -15.39 15.30
N THR A 267 13.54 -14.07 15.26
CA THR A 267 14.56 -13.38 14.46
C THR A 267 15.14 -12.19 15.21
N PRO A 268 15.96 -12.38 16.25
CA PRO A 268 16.50 -11.27 17.05
C PRO A 268 17.38 -10.30 16.25
N THR A 269 17.77 -10.66 15.03
CA THR A 269 18.52 -9.81 14.08
C THR A 269 17.63 -8.85 13.29
N TRP A 270 16.32 -8.84 13.53
CA TRP A 270 15.40 -7.96 12.81
C TRP A 270 15.66 -6.49 13.12
N SER A 271 15.34 -5.61 12.17
CA SER A 271 15.34 -4.16 12.41
C SER A 271 14.14 -3.48 11.78
N HIS A 272 13.74 -2.36 12.39
CA HIS A 272 12.64 -1.52 11.98
C HIS A 272 13.15 -0.12 11.58
N SER A 273 12.64 0.42 10.47
CA SER A 273 12.91 1.81 10.08
C SER A 273 11.70 2.44 9.42
N VAL A 274 11.37 3.67 9.81
CA VAL A 274 10.35 4.47 9.13
C VAL A 274 10.97 5.11 7.90
N ARG A 275 10.47 4.77 6.71
CA ARG A 275 10.99 5.21 5.41
C ARG A 275 10.39 6.52 4.95
N ASN A 276 9.09 6.69 5.14
CA ASN A 276 8.36 7.85 4.65
C ASN A 276 7.16 8.17 5.53
N ILE A 277 6.88 9.45 5.74
CA ILE A 277 5.70 9.96 6.43
C ILE A 277 5.07 11.01 5.51
N THR A 278 3.89 10.70 4.98
CA THR A 278 3.16 11.59 4.07
C THR A 278 1.84 11.97 4.71
N GLN A 279 1.63 13.27 4.94
CA GLN A 279 0.32 13.78 5.32
C GLN A 279 -0.57 13.96 4.08
N ILE A 280 -1.76 13.38 4.12
CA ILE A 280 -2.77 13.45 3.06
C ILE A 280 -4.05 13.97 3.70
N GLY A 281 -4.23 15.30 3.68
CA GLY A 281 -5.37 15.95 4.32
C GLY A 281 -5.33 15.83 5.84
N ASP A 282 -6.40 15.26 6.41
CA ASP A 282 -6.57 14.96 7.84
C ASP A 282 -5.97 13.60 8.26
N MET A 283 -5.39 12.86 7.31
CA MET A 283 -4.74 11.58 7.57
C MET A 283 -3.23 11.65 7.37
N VAL A 284 -2.50 10.83 8.11
CA VAL A 284 -1.08 10.57 7.93
C VAL A 284 -0.88 9.13 7.46
N ALA A 285 -0.08 8.95 6.42
CA ALA A 285 0.34 7.67 5.91
C ALA A 285 1.83 7.46 6.23
N VAL A 286 2.14 6.42 6.99
CA VAL A 286 3.50 6.07 7.41
C VAL A 286 3.92 4.81 6.66
N THR A 287 5.10 4.83 6.04
CA THR A 287 5.73 3.67 5.41
C THR A 287 6.86 3.18 6.30
N ALA A 288 6.76 1.95 6.81
CA ALA A 288 7.77 1.31 7.64
C ALA A 288 8.40 0.13 6.89
N ALA A 289 9.69 -0.08 7.09
CA ALA A 289 10.46 -1.19 6.54
C ALA A 289 10.96 -2.08 7.67
N ILE A 290 10.69 -3.38 7.56
CA ILE A 290 11.29 -4.43 8.39
C ILE A 290 12.37 -5.13 7.58
N ILE A 291 13.54 -5.29 8.18
CA ILE A 291 14.69 -5.97 7.58
C ILE A 291 15.00 -7.22 8.43
N ILE A 292 15.00 -8.40 7.79
CA ILE A 292 15.36 -9.69 8.41
C ILE A 292 16.39 -10.36 7.51
N ASP A 293 17.58 -10.65 8.03
CA ASP A 293 18.67 -11.31 7.31
C ASP A 293 18.94 -10.73 5.91
N GLY A 294 18.91 -9.39 5.79
CA GLY A 294 19.13 -8.66 4.54
C GLY A 294 17.90 -8.53 3.62
N VAL A 295 16.80 -9.21 3.91
CA VAL A 295 15.54 -9.08 3.16
C VAL A 295 14.70 -7.96 3.77
N THR A 296 14.36 -6.96 2.96
CA THR A 296 13.52 -5.83 3.38
C THR A 296 12.10 -6.00 2.85
N ARG A 297 11.09 -5.82 3.71
CA ARG A 297 9.69 -5.67 3.29
C ARG A 297 9.07 -4.46 3.94
N GLU A 298 8.32 -3.71 3.15
CA GLU A 298 7.71 -2.45 3.57
C GLU A 298 6.21 -2.62 3.83
N GLY A 299 5.67 -1.88 4.78
CA GLY A 299 4.24 -1.79 5.08
C GLY A 299 3.82 -0.33 5.15
N VAL A 300 2.57 -0.05 4.79
CA VAL A 300 2.01 1.31 4.85
C VAL A 300 0.85 1.32 5.83
N GLY A 301 0.95 2.09 6.90
CA GLY A 301 -0.10 2.27 7.88
C GLY A 301 -0.68 3.68 7.82
N THR A 302 -1.91 3.82 8.31
CA THR A 302 -2.63 5.10 8.29
C THR A 302 -3.19 5.46 9.65
N GLY A 303 -3.32 6.77 9.89
CA GLY A 303 -3.88 7.32 11.12
C GLY A 303 -4.29 8.78 10.95
N THR A 304 -4.89 9.36 11.97
CA THR A 304 -5.30 10.77 11.97
C THR A 304 -4.09 11.68 12.14
N ALA A 305 -3.97 12.72 11.31
CA ALA A 305 -2.84 13.65 11.37
C ALA A 305 -2.94 14.65 12.53
N GLU A 306 -4.14 14.89 13.06
CA GLU A 306 -4.39 15.91 14.09
C GLU A 306 -3.91 15.50 15.50
N SER A 307 -3.55 14.24 15.70
CA SER A 307 -3.16 13.72 17.02
C SER A 307 -1.90 12.87 16.94
N GLU A 308 -1.04 13.01 17.96
CA GLU A 308 0.13 12.16 18.15
C GLU A 308 -0.26 10.67 18.20
N MET A 309 -1.39 10.38 18.83
CA MET A 309 -1.97 9.04 18.86
C MET A 309 -2.29 8.50 17.46
N GLY A 310 -2.75 9.34 16.54
CA GLY A 310 -2.98 8.96 15.15
C GLY A 310 -1.68 8.68 14.39
N ILE A 311 -0.64 9.47 14.61
CA ILE A 311 0.69 9.23 14.02
C ILE A 311 1.29 7.92 14.54
N LYS A 312 1.26 7.69 15.86
CA LYS A 312 1.70 6.42 16.48
C LYS A 312 0.91 5.23 15.94
N LYS A 313 -0.41 5.37 15.82
CA LYS A 313 -1.27 4.33 15.22
C LYS A 313 -0.87 4.02 13.78
N ALA A 314 -0.54 5.02 12.98
CA ALA A 314 -0.10 4.84 11.60
C ALA A 314 1.23 4.07 11.53
N GLU A 315 2.19 4.39 12.39
CA GLU A 315 3.46 3.66 12.49
C GLU A 315 3.25 2.21 12.94
N HIS A 316 2.46 1.99 13.99
CA HIS A 316 2.13 0.64 14.46
C HIS A 316 1.43 -0.20 13.38
N ASP A 317 0.52 0.39 12.62
CA ASP A 317 -0.15 -0.28 11.50
C ASP A 317 0.83 -0.59 10.36
N ALA A 318 1.77 0.32 10.08
CA ALA A 318 2.81 0.13 9.06
C ALA A 318 3.73 -1.04 9.42
N LEU A 319 4.18 -1.11 10.68
CA LEU A 319 4.97 -2.21 11.23
C LEU A 319 4.24 -3.54 11.05
N LYS A 320 2.98 -3.63 11.50
CA LYS A 320 2.18 -4.86 11.38
C LYS A 320 2.01 -5.28 9.93
N ARG A 321 1.74 -4.34 9.01
CA ARG A 321 1.60 -4.64 7.58
C ARG A 321 2.91 -5.09 6.93
N ALA A 322 4.05 -4.58 7.38
CA ALA A 322 5.35 -5.07 6.94
C ALA A 322 5.60 -6.50 7.44
N ALA A 323 5.29 -6.77 8.71
CA ALA A 323 5.44 -8.07 9.36
C ALA A 323 4.57 -9.17 8.71
N VAL A 324 3.32 -8.84 8.36
CA VAL A 324 2.40 -9.74 7.64
C VAL A 324 3.00 -10.23 6.33
N LYS A 325 3.79 -9.40 5.64
CA LYS A 325 4.45 -9.84 4.41
C LYS A 325 5.46 -10.94 4.70
N PHE A 326 6.13 -10.97 5.85
CA PHE A 326 7.01 -12.09 6.23
C PHE A 326 6.24 -13.36 6.64
N GLY A 327 4.97 -13.23 7.02
CA GLY A 327 4.07 -14.35 7.31
C GLY A 327 3.37 -14.26 8.66
N ILE A 328 3.72 -13.27 9.49
CA ILE A 328 3.17 -13.12 10.84
C ILE A 328 1.70 -12.72 10.77
N ALA A 329 0.82 -13.44 11.49
CA ALA A 329 -0.61 -13.17 11.55
C ALA A 329 -1.31 -13.09 10.17
N ARG A 330 -0.74 -13.74 9.14
CA ARG A 330 -1.26 -13.67 7.77
C ARG A 330 -2.64 -14.31 7.64
N GLU A 331 -2.92 -15.30 8.48
CA GLU A 331 -4.19 -16.00 8.59
C GLU A 331 -5.35 -15.08 8.96
N LEU A 332 -5.12 -14.01 9.75
CA LEU A 332 -6.16 -13.07 10.13
C LEU A 332 -6.66 -12.27 8.93
N TYR A 333 -5.73 -11.84 8.06
CA TYR A 333 -6.07 -11.14 6.82
C TYR A 333 -6.76 -12.04 5.80
N GLN A 334 -6.38 -13.33 5.76
CA GLN A 334 -7.06 -14.31 4.89
C GLN A 334 -8.50 -14.52 5.34
N ARG A 335 -8.71 -14.76 6.65
CA ARG A 335 -10.05 -14.93 7.22
C ARG A 335 -10.92 -13.68 7.03
N GLU A 336 -10.37 -12.49 7.24
CA GLU A 336 -11.09 -11.24 7.00
C GLU A 336 -11.51 -11.10 5.52
N THR A 337 -10.61 -11.43 4.58
CA THR A 337 -10.93 -11.40 3.14
C THR A 337 -12.02 -12.41 2.78
N GLU A 338 -11.97 -13.62 3.33
CA GLU A 338 -12.99 -14.65 3.10
C GLU A 338 -14.35 -14.23 3.66
N VAL A 339 -14.39 -13.57 4.83
CA VAL A 339 -15.63 -13.02 5.41
C VAL A 339 -16.18 -11.90 4.53
N ILE A 340 -15.34 -10.96 4.13
CA ILE A 340 -15.73 -9.85 3.24
C ILE A 340 -16.19 -10.36 1.88
N GLU A 341 -15.52 -11.36 1.30
CA GLU A 341 -15.92 -11.95 0.04
C GLU A 341 -17.24 -12.70 0.21
N LYS A 342 -17.41 -13.52 1.25
CA LYS A 342 -18.63 -14.28 1.50
C LYS A 342 -19.84 -13.40 1.81
N GLU A 343 -19.65 -12.27 2.48
CA GLU A 343 -20.72 -11.32 2.82
C GLU A 343 -20.93 -10.27 1.71
N GLY A 344 -19.86 -9.88 1.01
CA GLY A 344 -19.86 -8.91 -0.09
C GLY A 344 -20.26 -9.49 -1.45
N THR A 345 -20.01 -10.79 -1.67
CA THR A 345 -20.84 -11.57 -2.59
C THR A 345 -22.12 -11.87 -1.83
N THR A 346 -23.12 -10.99 -2.00
CA THR A 346 -24.52 -11.33 -1.74
C THR A 346 -24.73 -12.80 -2.09
N ALA A 347 -25.14 -13.60 -1.10
CA ALA A 347 -25.38 -15.03 -1.24
C ALA A 347 -25.94 -15.33 -2.63
N GLN A 348 -25.33 -16.26 -3.37
CA GLN A 348 -25.79 -16.65 -4.70
C GLN A 348 -27.31 -16.86 -4.66
N GLY A 349 -28.06 -15.95 -5.30
CA GLY A 349 -29.52 -15.95 -5.31
C GLY A 349 -30.21 -14.74 -4.68
N GLN A 350 -29.50 -13.83 -3.99
CA GLN A 350 -30.15 -12.63 -3.44
C GLN A 350 -29.99 -11.42 -4.35
N PHE A 351 -31.12 -10.83 -4.73
CA PHE A 351 -31.16 -9.68 -5.63
C PHE A 351 -30.46 -8.44 -5.04
N PRO A 352 -29.79 -7.61 -5.87
CA PRO A 352 -29.26 -6.33 -5.43
C PRO A 352 -30.35 -5.46 -4.81
N ARG A 353 -30.06 -4.81 -3.66
CA ARG A 353 -31.02 -3.92 -2.96
C ARG A 353 -31.52 -2.76 -3.81
N ASP A 354 -30.65 -2.23 -4.68
CA ASP A 354 -31.01 -1.19 -5.66
C ASP A 354 -30.99 -1.82 -7.06
N PRO A 355 -32.14 -2.28 -7.58
CA PRO A 355 -32.17 -2.90 -8.90
C PRO A 355 -32.08 -1.88 -10.04
N LEU A 356 -32.44 -0.62 -9.77
CA LEU A 356 -32.52 0.47 -10.74
C LEU A 356 -31.13 0.99 -11.16
N ALA A 357 -30.94 1.19 -12.46
CA ALA A 357 -29.73 1.79 -13.01
C ALA A 357 -29.60 3.26 -12.60
N LYS A 358 -28.45 3.64 -12.01
CA LYS A 358 -28.19 5.03 -11.60
C LYS A 358 -27.69 5.92 -12.72
N SER A 359 -27.30 5.33 -13.86
CA SER A 359 -26.78 6.05 -15.02
C SER A 359 -26.99 5.24 -16.31
N MET A 360 -26.94 5.91 -17.46
CA MET A 360 -27.00 5.24 -18.77
C MET A 360 -25.90 4.19 -18.97
N ALA A 361 -24.73 4.40 -18.35
CA ALA A 361 -23.63 3.45 -18.41
C ALA A 361 -23.88 2.18 -17.57
N ASP A 362 -24.80 2.25 -16.61
CA ASP A 362 -25.19 1.16 -15.73
C ASP A 362 -26.51 0.48 -16.17
N LEU A 363 -27.17 1.04 -17.18
CA LEU A 363 -28.40 0.47 -17.75
C LEU A 363 -28.13 -0.94 -18.33
N VAL A 364 -29.13 -1.81 -18.23
CA VAL A 364 -29.11 -3.15 -18.78
C VAL A 364 -28.68 -3.14 -20.24
N THR A 365 -27.79 -4.06 -20.60
CA THR A 365 -27.31 -4.14 -21.99
C THR A 365 -28.34 -4.82 -22.89
N PRO A 366 -28.39 -4.48 -24.20
CA PRO A 366 -29.26 -5.16 -25.16
C PRO A 366 -29.05 -6.69 -25.18
N LYS A 367 -27.81 -7.15 -24.95
CA LYS A 367 -27.47 -8.57 -24.83
C LYS A 367 -28.13 -9.22 -23.62
N GLN A 368 -28.10 -8.56 -22.46
CA GLN A 368 -28.76 -9.04 -21.25
C GLN A 368 -30.29 -9.07 -21.41
N LEU A 369 -30.89 -8.03 -22.00
CA LEU A 369 -32.32 -8.02 -22.31
C LEU A 369 -32.71 -9.18 -23.25
N GLY A 370 -31.88 -9.46 -24.26
CA GLY A 370 -32.08 -10.61 -25.14
C GLY A 370 -32.07 -11.95 -24.39
N MET A 371 -31.13 -12.11 -23.45
CA MET A 371 -31.05 -13.31 -22.62
C MET A 371 -32.23 -13.44 -21.66
N ILE A 372 -32.63 -12.36 -20.98
CA ILE A 372 -33.79 -12.33 -20.07
C ILE A 372 -35.05 -12.80 -20.81
N ARG A 373 -35.30 -12.26 -22.01
CA ARG A 373 -36.46 -12.63 -22.82
C ARG A 373 -36.42 -14.07 -23.33
N ALA A 374 -35.24 -14.59 -23.66
CA ALA A 374 -35.08 -15.97 -24.10
C ALA A 374 -35.40 -16.95 -22.95
N LEU A 375 -34.77 -16.73 -21.78
CA LEU A 375 -34.95 -17.59 -20.61
C LEU A 375 -36.39 -17.56 -20.07
N ALA A 376 -37.04 -16.40 -20.04
CA ALA A 376 -38.43 -16.32 -19.61
C ALA A 376 -39.39 -17.02 -20.57
N ARG A 377 -39.13 -16.98 -21.89
CA ARG A 377 -39.90 -17.76 -22.87
C ARG A 377 -39.75 -19.25 -22.66
N GLU A 378 -38.53 -19.71 -22.34
CA GLU A 378 -38.25 -21.11 -22.02
C GLU A 378 -38.87 -21.55 -20.69
N ALA A 379 -38.98 -20.66 -19.71
CA ALA A 379 -39.64 -20.90 -18.43
C ALA A 379 -41.18 -20.76 -18.51
N GLY A 380 -41.72 -20.16 -19.58
CA GLY A 380 -43.15 -19.90 -19.73
C GLY A 380 -43.69 -18.79 -18.82
N VAL A 381 -42.84 -17.82 -18.44
CA VAL A 381 -43.15 -16.75 -17.50
C VAL A 381 -43.16 -15.39 -18.22
N ASP A 382 -44.08 -14.49 -17.85
CA ASP A 382 -44.05 -13.10 -18.33
C ASP A 382 -42.88 -12.33 -17.68
N VAL A 383 -42.00 -11.81 -18.53
CA VAL A 383 -40.75 -11.15 -18.13
C VAL A 383 -40.99 -9.93 -17.25
N GLU A 384 -41.96 -9.09 -17.61
CA GLU A 384 -42.20 -7.83 -16.91
C GLU A 384 -42.95 -8.07 -15.61
N GLU A 385 -43.91 -8.99 -15.58
CA GLU A 385 -44.62 -9.38 -14.37
C GLU A 385 -43.68 -9.99 -13.33
N GLU A 386 -42.78 -10.88 -13.77
CA GLU A 386 -41.80 -11.51 -12.88
C GLU A 386 -40.76 -10.50 -12.38
N CYS A 387 -40.24 -9.64 -13.25
CA CYS A 387 -39.32 -8.59 -12.86
C CYS A 387 -39.96 -7.60 -11.87
N GLN A 388 -41.23 -7.25 -12.10
CA GLN A 388 -41.99 -6.39 -11.20
C GLN A 388 -42.25 -7.06 -9.85
N THR A 389 -42.54 -8.36 -9.84
CA THR A 389 -42.79 -9.12 -8.60
C THR A 389 -41.52 -9.24 -7.76
N VAL A 390 -40.41 -9.55 -8.41
CA VAL A 390 -39.15 -9.90 -7.74
C VAL A 390 -38.30 -8.67 -7.43
N LEU A 391 -38.20 -7.74 -8.37
CA LEU A 391 -37.33 -6.56 -8.31
C LEU A 391 -38.07 -5.24 -8.20
N ARG A 392 -39.41 -5.23 -8.29
CA ARG A 392 -40.25 -4.02 -8.20
C ARG A 392 -39.87 -2.92 -9.20
N CYS A 393 -39.35 -3.31 -10.36
CA CYS A 393 -38.99 -2.41 -11.45
C CYS A 393 -39.21 -3.07 -12.81
N LYS A 394 -39.21 -2.26 -13.87
CA LYS A 394 -39.32 -2.72 -15.25
C LYS A 394 -37.98 -3.26 -15.76
N THR A 395 -38.02 -4.13 -16.77
CA THR A 395 -36.78 -4.73 -17.27
C THR A 395 -35.83 -3.75 -17.95
N ASP A 396 -36.33 -2.66 -18.51
CA ASP A 396 -35.54 -1.61 -19.16
C ASP A 396 -34.85 -0.67 -18.17
N GLU A 397 -35.31 -0.64 -16.92
CA GLU A 397 -34.75 0.20 -15.85
C GLU A 397 -33.68 -0.53 -15.02
N LEU A 398 -33.45 -1.81 -15.29
CA LEU A 398 -32.50 -2.63 -14.55
C LEU A 398 -31.06 -2.13 -14.70
N SER A 399 -30.33 -2.15 -13.59
CA SER A 399 -28.87 -2.06 -13.61
C SER A 399 -28.27 -3.33 -14.22
N LYS A 400 -27.07 -3.23 -14.79
CA LYS A 400 -26.33 -4.39 -15.34
C LYS A 400 -26.18 -5.52 -14.31
N ARG A 401 -26.00 -5.16 -13.04
CA ARG A 401 -25.83 -6.12 -11.95
C ARG A 401 -27.15 -6.82 -11.62
N ALA A 402 -28.24 -6.07 -11.49
CA ALA A 402 -29.57 -6.62 -11.24
C ALA A 402 -30.05 -7.50 -12.40
N ALA A 403 -29.77 -7.10 -13.64
CA ALA A 403 -30.06 -7.91 -14.82
C ALA A 403 -29.33 -9.27 -14.79
N SER A 404 -28.05 -9.31 -14.40
CA SER A 404 -27.32 -10.58 -14.25
C SER A 404 -27.92 -11.47 -13.16
N SER A 405 -28.29 -10.91 -12.00
CA SER A 405 -28.98 -11.67 -10.93
C SER A 405 -30.35 -12.19 -11.40
N PHE A 406 -31.08 -11.40 -12.17
CA PHE A 406 -32.38 -11.80 -12.73
C PHE A 406 -32.27 -12.90 -13.79
N ILE A 407 -31.21 -12.87 -14.61
CA ILE A 407 -30.89 -13.96 -15.53
C ILE A 407 -30.68 -15.28 -14.77
N ASP A 408 -29.98 -15.25 -13.64
CA ASP A 408 -29.72 -16.46 -12.86
C ASP A 408 -30.98 -16.98 -12.16
N HIS A 409 -31.86 -16.09 -11.69
CA HIS A 409 -33.19 -16.45 -11.20
C HIS A 409 -34.04 -17.15 -12.26
N LEU A 410 -34.10 -16.61 -13.49
CA LEU A 410 -34.85 -17.22 -14.59
C LEU A 410 -34.30 -18.59 -15.00
N LYS A 411 -32.98 -18.80 -14.94
CA LYS A 411 -32.38 -20.14 -15.15
C LYS A 411 -32.82 -21.13 -14.07
N GLY A 412 -32.93 -20.67 -12.81
CA GLY A 412 -33.45 -21.46 -11.70
C GLY A 412 -34.87 -21.94 -11.99
N LEU A 413 -35.77 -21.03 -12.35
CA LEU A 413 -37.15 -21.35 -12.72
C LEU A 413 -37.24 -22.34 -13.89
N HIS A 414 -36.44 -22.15 -14.93
CA HIS A 414 -36.39 -23.09 -16.06
C HIS A 414 -36.00 -24.51 -15.60
N THR A 415 -35.03 -24.61 -14.70
CA THR A 415 -34.58 -25.90 -14.15
C THR A 415 -35.67 -26.57 -13.32
N GLU A 416 -36.44 -25.80 -12.54
CA GLU A 416 -37.57 -26.31 -11.75
C GLU A 416 -38.73 -26.81 -12.64
N VAL A 417 -39.06 -26.07 -13.69
CA VAL A 417 -40.09 -26.48 -14.67
C VAL A 417 -39.69 -27.76 -15.39
N ALA A 418 -38.42 -27.86 -15.82
CA ALA A 418 -37.88 -29.05 -16.47
C ALA A 418 -37.89 -30.27 -15.52
N ALA A 419 -37.50 -30.09 -14.27
CA ALA A 419 -37.54 -31.16 -13.26
C ALA A 419 -38.97 -31.61 -12.93
N GLY A 420 -39.94 -30.69 -12.92
CA GLY A 420 -41.35 -30.99 -12.70
C GLY A 420 -41.99 -31.79 -13.84
N GLN A 421 -41.59 -31.54 -15.09
CA GLN A 421 -42.08 -32.28 -16.25
C GLN A 421 -41.55 -33.73 -16.29
N MET A 422 -40.28 -33.95 -15.96
CA MET A 422 -39.71 -35.32 -15.90
C MET A 422 -40.40 -36.20 -14.85
N ARG A 423 -40.78 -35.65 -13.68
CA ARG A 423 -41.44 -36.42 -12.61
C ARG A 423 -42.88 -36.85 -12.92
N ARG A 424 -43.55 -36.21 -13.89
CA ARG A 424 -44.92 -36.60 -14.30
C ARG A 424 -44.95 -37.65 -15.42
N ALA A 425 -43.82 -37.94 -16.05
CA ALA A 425 -43.69 -38.87 -17.17
C ALA A 425 -43.11 -40.24 -16.76
N SER A 426 -42.81 -40.44 -15.47
CA SER A 426 -42.50 -41.74 -14.85
C SER A 426 -43.71 -42.21 -14.06
#